data_AF-A0A2V6P1G1-F1
#
_entry.id   AF-A0A2V6P1G1-F1
#
_cell.length_a   1.000
_cell.length_b   1.000
_cell.length_c   1.000
_cell.angle_alpha   90.00
_cell.angle_beta   90.00
_cell.angle_gamma   90.00
#
_symmetry.space_group_name_H-M   'P 1'
#
loop_
_entity.id
_entity.type
_entity.pdbx_description
1 polymer ?
#
loop_
_entity_poly.entity_id
_entity_poly.type
_entity_poly.pdbx_seq_one_letter_code
_entity_poly.pdbx_strand_id
1 'polypeptide(L)'
;MMSTLTRITLLALSVLLLQGPARARERAEAGGPKVNGPQEVEVVAVMLDPRTQQPIVLMQGRRDKRSFSMAIGLAEANGIAVPLQGVTPPRPLTHDLFITLFGRLNVTLKRVVITDMRDDIYYAVVYLMANGTDITLDSRPSDAIALAIRAKVPVLVEDRVFEKGGSLVPGPKQRI
;
A
#
# COMPACT_ATOMS: atom_id res chain seq x y z
N MET A 1 72.40 -23.76 -42.95
CA MET A 1 70.93 -23.71 -42.88
C MET A 1 70.51 -22.32 -42.43
N MET A 2 69.76 -21.65 -43.30
CA MET A 2 68.98 -20.38 -43.22
C MET A 2 68.81 -19.76 -41.82
N SER A 3 69.31 -18.55 -41.55
CA SER A 3 68.87 -17.19 -41.96
C SER A 3 67.80 -16.58 -41.04
N THR A 4 68.26 -15.64 -40.23
CA THR A 4 67.55 -14.58 -39.50
C THR A 4 66.67 -13.78 -40.46
N LEU A 5 65.37 -13.60 -40.15
CA LEU A 5 64.57 -12.41 -40.51
C LEU A 5 63.13 -12.62 -40.01
N THR A 6 62.68 -11.89 -38.98
CA THR A 6 61.25 -11.58 -38.83
C THR A 6 61.06 -10.24 -38.11
N ARG A 7 60.97 -9.20 -38.94
CA ARG A 7 60.03 -8.07 -38.91
C ARG A 7 59.64 -7.45 -37.56
N ILE A 8 60.14 -6.23 -37.39
CA ILE A 8 59.56 -5.12 -36.62
C ILE A 8 58.19 -4.76 -37.21
N THR A 9 57.15 -4.70 -36.36
CA THR A 9 55.95 -3.90 -36.65
C THR A 9 55.52 -3.15 -35.40
N LEU A 10 55.50 -1.84 -35.54
CA LEU A 10 55.09 -0.79 -34.62
C LEU A 10 53.55 -0.76 -34.54
N LEU A 11 52.96 -0.82 -33.34
CA LEU A 11 51.69 -0.13 -33.07
C LEU A 11 51.52 0.11 -31.56
N ALA A 12 52.04 1.24 -31.10
CA ALA A 12 51.62 1.85 -29.84
C ALA A 12 50.35 2.66 -30.13
N LEU A 13 49.17 2.13 -29.79
CA LEU A 13 47.98 2.96 -29.65
C LEU A 13 46.95 2.28 -28.73
N SER A 14 46.53 3.06 -27.72
CA SER A 14 45.22 3.02 -27.06
C SER A 14 44.82 1.78 -26.25
N VAL A 15 45.23 1.72 -24.98
CA VAL A 15 44.32 1.38 -23.86
C VAL A 15 44.68 2.23 -22.63
N LEU A 16 44.40 3.54 -22.70
CA LEU A 16 44.37 4.41 -21.53
C LEU A 16 42.91 4.72 -21.22
N LEU A 17 42.19 3.79 -20.58
CA LEU A 17 40.81 4.02 -20.11
C LEU A 17 40.35 3.01 -19.05
N LEU A 18 41.25 2.58 -18.14
CA LEU A 18 40.88 1.60 -17.12
C LEU A 18 41.03 2.06 -15.66
N GLN A 19 40.69 3.32 -15.36
CA GLN A 19 40.27 3.71 -14.00
C GLN A 19 39.07 4.68 -14.04
N GLY A 20 37.87 4.12 -14.14
CA GLY A 20 36.64 4.79 -13.71
C GLY A 20 36.40 4.51 -12.22
N PRO A 21 35.87 5.47 -11.43
CA PRO A 21 35.81 5.36 -9.97
C PRO A 21 34.70 4.40 -9.54
N ALA A 22 35.02 3.12 -9.38
CA ALA A 22 34.10 2.09 -8.87
C ALA A 22 33.82 2.19 -7.34
N ARG A 23 34.18 3.30 -6.69
CA ARG A 23 33.99 3.52 -5.23
C ARG A 23 33.06 4.69 -4.88
N ALA A 24 32.41 5.32 -5.86
CA ALA A 24 31.50 6.45 -5.64
C ALA A 24 30.01 6.12 -5.81
N ARG A 25 29.64 4.84 -6.01
CA ARG A 25 28.23 4.42 -6.16
C ARG A 25 27.56 3.91 -4.89
N GLU A 26 28.29 3.81 -3.78
CA GLU A 26 27.77 3.24 -2.52
C GLU A 26 27.36 4.32 -1.49
N ARG A 27 27.27 5.59 -1.90
CA ARG A 27 26.85 6.73 -1.05
C ARG A 27 25.74 7.58 -1.67
N ALA A 28 24.80 6.95 -2.36
CA ALA A 28 23.61 7.62 -2.89
C ALA A 28 22.33 6.82 -2.65
N GLU A 29 22.15 6.30 -1.44
CA GLU A 29 20.83 5.96 -0.89
C GLU A 29 20.71 6.53 0.53
N ALA A 30 21.16 7.77 0.73
CA ALA A 30 20.69 8.57 1.85
C ALA A 30 19.29 9.04 1.48
N GLY A 31 18.28 8.21 1.80
CA GLY A 31 16.87 8.54 1.62
C GLY A 31 16.61 9.94 2.16
N GLY A 32 15.91 10.76 1.36
CA GLY A 32 15.42 12.07 1.78
C GLY A 32 14.61 11.96 3.09
N PRO A 33 14.20 13.10 3.67
CA PRO A 33 13.47 13.09 4.95
C PRO A 33 12.34 12.06 4.88
N LYS A 34 12.40 11.03 5.74
CA LYS A 34 11.28 10.10 5.89
C LYS A 34 10.09 10.97 6.25
N VAL A 35 9.15 11.11 5.33
CA VAL A 35 7.91 11.85 5.57
C VAL A 35 7.14 11.01 6.58
N ASN A 36 7.31 11.37 7.85
CA ASN A 36 6.66 10.69 8.97
C ASN A 36 5.19 11.12 9.03
N GLY A 37 4.30 10.15 9.13
CA GLY A 37 2.88 10.37 9.32
C GLY A 37 2.01 9.60 8.33
N PRO A 38 0.71 9.49 8.60
CA PRO A 38 -0.18 8.61 7.88
C PRO A 38 -0.15 8.90 6.39
N GLN A 39 -0.15 7.85 5.58
CA GLN A 39 -0.18 7.95 4.13
C GLN A 39 -1.47 7.36 3.57
N GLU A 40 -1.97 7.96 2.49
CA GLU A 40 -3.10 7.40 1.76
C GLU A 40 -2.72 6.06 1.14
N VAL A 41 -3.65 5.11 1.22
CA VAL A 41 -3.50 3.79 0.64
C VAL A 41 -4.58 3.53 -0.40
N GLU A 42 -4.22 2.74 -1.39
CA GLU A 42 -5.16 2.11 -2.30
C GLU A 42 -5.53 0.72 -1.78
N VAL A 43 -6.83 0.41 -1.74
CA VAL A 43 -7.32 -0.94 -1.50
C VAL A 43 -7.24 -1.69 -2.81
N VAL A 44 -6.23 -2.54 -2.96
CA VAL A 44 -5.89 -3.20 -4.23
C VAL A 44 -6.84 -4.36 -4.50
N ALA A 45 -7.07 -5.22 -3.50
CA ALA A 45 -7.87 -6.42 -3.67
C ALA A 45 -8.39 -6.95 -2.33
N VAL A 46 -9.50 -7.69 -2.42
CA VAL A 46 -9.92 -8.66 -1.40
C VAL A 46 -9.75 -10.04 -2.02
N MET A 47 -8.97 -10.91 -1.39
CA MET A 47 -8.64 -12.24 -1.92
C MET A 47 -8.53 -13.27 -0.79
N LEU A 48 -8.46 -14.55 -1.14
CA LEU A 48 -8.16 -15.61 -0.17
C LEU A 48 -6.64 -15.80 -0.09
N ASP A 49 -6.09 -15.89 1.12
CA ASP A 49 -4.71 -16.33 1.31
C ASP A 49 -4.58 -17.78 0.80
N PRO A 50 -3.64 -18.08 -0.12
CA PRO A 50 -3.54 -19.40 -0.72
C PRO A 50 -3.19 -20.51 0.29
N ARG A 51 -2.55 -20.15 1.41
CA ARG A 51 -2.11 -21.10 2.46
C ARG A 51 -3.21 -21.33 3.48
N THR A 52 -3.84 -20.27 3.98
CA THR A 52 -4.82 -20.37 5.07
C THR A 52 -6.27 -20.42 4.59
N GLN A 53 -6.52 -20.11 3.31
CA GLN A 53 -7.85 -19.91 2.72
C GLN A 53 -8.67 -18.82 3.44
N GLN A 54 -8.03 -17.99 4.27
CA GLN A 54 -8.70 -16.90 4.96
C GLN A 54 -8.78 -15.67 4.05
N PRO A 55 -9.89 -14.92 4.06
CA PRO A 55 -9.98 -13.66 3.36
C PRO A 55 -8.95 -12.64 3.89
N ILE A 56 -8.29 -11.95 2.97
CA ILE A 56 -7.36 -10.86 3.24
C ILE A 56 -7.72 -9.65 2.39
N VAL A 57 -7.49 -8.45 2.92
CA VAL A 57 -7.51 -7.21 2.14
C VAL A 57 -6.07 -6.76 1.91
N LEU A 58 -5.71 -6.59 0.64
CA LEU A 58 -4.40 -6.10 0.19
C LEU A 58 -4.48 -4.60 -0.05
N MET A 59 -3.56 -3.86 0.55
CA MET A 59 -3.44 -2.41 0.41
C MET A 59 -2.04 -2.02 -0.06
N GLN A 60 -1.94 -0.88 -0.75
CA GLN A 60 -0.67 -0.31 -1.19
C GLN A 60 -0.60 1.18 -0.85
N GLY A 61 0.49 1.59 -0.21
CA GLY A 61 0.80 3.00 0.06
C GLY A 61 0.96 3.79 -1.24
N ARG A 62 0.28 4.93 -1.36
CA ARG A 62 0.40 5.79 -2.54
C ARG A 62 1.74 6.52 -2.60
N ARG A 63 2.32 6.81 -1.43
CA ARG A 63 3.56 7.57 -1.26
C ARG A 63 4.80 6.75 -1.62
N ASP A 64 4.91 5.54 -1.08
CA ASP A 64 6.13 4.72 -1.14
C ASP A 64 5.93 3.35 -1.79
N LYS A 65 4.71 3.04 -2.26
CA LYS A 65 4.35 1.78 -2.90
C LYS A 65 4.53 0.54 -2.03
N ARG A 66 4.73 0.68 -0.71
CA ARG A 66 4.77 -0.46 0.20
C ARG A 66 3.39 -1.10 0.28
N SER A 67 3.38 -2.43 0.23
CA SER A 67 2.15 -3.22 0.34
C SER A 67 2.03 -3.84 1.72
N PHE A 68 0.81 -3.88 2.21
CA PHE A 68 0.44 -4.49 3.48
C PHE A 68 -0.91 -5.21 3.32
N SER A 69 -1.07 -6.34 3.99
CA SER A 69 -2.32 -7.10 3.98
C SER A 69 -2.77 -7.47 5.39
N MET A 70 -4.07 -7.47 5.62
CA MET A 70 -4.69 -7.88 6.88
C MET A 70 -5.77 -8.92 6.64
N ALA A 71 -5.80 -9.94 7.51
CA ALA A 71 -6.84 -10.95 7.52
C ALA A 71 -8.16 -10.36 8.03
N ILE A 72 -9.26 -10.77 7.40
CA ILE A 72 -10.62 -10.33 7.71
C ILE A 72 -11.58 -11.51 7.65
N GLY A 73 -12.73 -11.39 8.31
CA GLY A 73 -13.78 -12.39 8.20
C GLY A 73 -14.48 -12.36 6.84
N LEU A 74 -15.22 -13.41 6.52
CA LEU A 74 -15.94 -13.54 5.25
C LEU A 74 -17.02 -12.45 5.08
N ALA A 75 -17.71 -12.10 6.16
CA ALA A 75 -18.71 -11.04 6.15
C ALA A 75 -18.09 -9.67 5.86
N GLU A 76 -16.95 -9.36 6.49
CA GLU A 76 -16.16 -8.16 6.24
C GLU A 76 -15.64 -8.12 4.81
N ALA A 77 -15.12 -9.25 4.31
CA ALA A 77 -14.63 -9.38 2.95
C ALA A 77 -15.71 -9.03 1.92
N ASN A 78 -16.93 -9.54 2.10
CA ASN A 78 -18.06 -9.19 1.24
C ASN A 78 -18.42 -7.70 1.33
N GLY A 79 -18.37 -7.14 2.55
CA GLY A 79 -18.60 -5.71 2.80
C GLY A 79 -17.64 -4.79 2.03
N ILE A 80 -16.41 -5.23 1.79
CA ILE A 80 -15.37 -4.50 1.05
C ILE A 80 -15.37 -4.84 -0.44
N ALA A 81 -15.47 -6.12 -0.80
CA ALA A 81 -15.30 -6.59 -2.17
C ALA A 81 -16.38 -6.09 -3.13
N VAL A 82 -17.66 -6.14 -2.71
CA VAL A 82 -18.81 -5.68 -3.53
C VAL A 82 -18.66 -4.23 -4.00
N PRO A 83 -18.46 -3.23 -3.11
CA PRO A 83 -18.29 -1.85 -3.55
C PRO A 83 -16.94 -1.63 -4.26
N LEU A 84 -15.89 -2.37 -3.92
CA LEU A 84 -14.58 -2.27 -4.59
C LEU A 84 -14.70 -2.68 -6.07
N GLN A 85 -15.52 -3.67 -6.38
CA GLN A 85 -15.85 -4.10 -7.75
C GLN A 85 -16.84 -3.18 -8.46
N GLY A 86 -17.34 -2.13 -7.80
CA GLY A 86 -18.36 -1.23 -8.35
C GLY A 86 -19.73 -1.89 -8.52
N VAL A 87 -19.98 -3.03 -7.88
CA VAL A 87 -21.26 -3.76 -7.98
C VAL A 87 -22.29 -3.09 -7.07
N THR A 88 -23.47 -2.77 -7.63
CA THR A 88 -24.60 -2.26 -6.85
C THR A 88 -25.53 -3.43 -6.48
N PRO A 89 -25.69 -3.76 -5.20
CA PRO A 89 -26.58 -4.84 -4.77
C PRO A 89 -28.06 -4.43 -4.91
N PRO A 90 -28.99 -5.40 -5.04
CA PRO A 90 -30.43 -5.11 -5.20
C PRO A 90 -31.07 -4.49 -3.94
N ARG A 91 -30.43 -4.66 -2.78
CA ARG A 91 -30.82 -4.04 -1.50
C ARG A 91 -29.57 -3.45 -0.83
N PRO A 92 -29.70 -2.33 -0.09
CA PRO A 92 -28.59 -1.76 0.66
C PRO A 92 -28.01 -2.77 1.65
N LEU A 93 -26.68 -2.91 1.65
CA LEU A 93 -25.96 -3.65 2.68
C LEU A 93 -25.78 -2.76 3.93
N THR A 94 -25.22 -3.34 5.00
CA THR A 94 -25.03 -2.65 6.28
C THR A 94 -24.29 -1.32 6.11
N HIS A 95 -23.18 -1.28 5.38
CA HIS A 95 -22.42 -0.04 5.19
C HIS A 95 -23.17 0.96 4.29
N ASP A 96 -24.00 0.51 3.34
CA ASP A 96 -24.85 1.40 2.54
C ASP A 96 -25.93 2.07 3.40
N LEU A 97 -26.48 1.33 4.37
CA LEU A 97 -27.39 1.87 5.39
C LEU A 97 -26.70 2.96 6.22
N PHE A 98 -25.45 2.76 6.66
CA PHE A 98 -24.69 3.78 7.40
C PHE A 98 -24.39 5.02 6.56
N ILE A 99 -24.01 4.89 5.28
CA ILE A 99 -23.81 6.04 4.39
C ILE A 99 -25.12 6.83 4.22
N THR A 100 -26.24 6.12 4.05
CA THR A 100 -27.57 6.75 3.99
C THR A 100 -27.89 7.48 5.29
N LEU A 101 -27.64 6.85 6.44
CA LEU A 101 -27.88 7.43 7.76
C LEU A 101 -27.05 8.70 7.97
N PHE A 102 -25.75 8.69 7.65
CA PHE A 102 -24.89 9.86 7.72
C PHE A 102 -25.45 11.01 6.87
N GLY A 103 -25.87 10.72 5.63
CA GLY A 103 -26.51 11.72 4.77
C GLY A 103 -27.80 12.29 5.34
N ARG A 104 -28.67 11.46 5.93
CA ARG A 104 -29.93 11.90 6.56
C ARG A 104 -29.72 12.74 7.81
N LEU A 105 -28.60 12.55 8.51
CA LEU A 105 -28.22 13.29 9.71
C LEU A 105 -27.29 14.47 9.42
N ASN A 106 -27.04 14.81 8.14
CA ASN A 106 -26.08 15.84 7.72
C ASN A 106 -24.68 15.64 8.30
N VAL A 107 -24.26 14.38 8.44
CA VAL A 107 -22.92 13.97 8.86
C VAL A 107 -22.10 13.64 7.63
N THR A 108 -20.91 14.25 7.52
CA THR A 108 -19.98 14.00 6.42
C THR A 108 -18.86 13.10 6.89
N LEU A 109 -18.70 11.93 6.27
CA LEU A 109 -17.48 11.12 6.41
C LEU A 109 -16.34 11.81 5.65
N LYS A 110 -15.22 12.10 6.33
CA LYS A 110 -14.09 12.85 5.77
C LYS A 110 -12.96 11.94 5.29
N ARG A 111 -12.60 10.96 6.11
CA ARG A 111 -11.51 10.01 5.90
C ARG A 111 -11.57 8.91 6.95
N VAL A 112 -10.82 7.85 6.73
CA VAL A 112 -10.53 6.85 7.77
C VAL A 112 -9.04 6.67 7.94
N VAL A 113 -8.60 6.31 9.14
CA VAL A 113 -7.18 6.05 9.42
C VAL A 113 -7.04 4.73 10.14
N ILE A 114 -6.19 3.84 9.63
CA ILE A 114 -5.69 2.69 10.38
C ILE A 114 -4.53 3.19 11.24
N THR A 115 -4.75 3.22 12.55
CA THR A 115 -3.93 4.02 13.47
C THR A 115 -2.85 3.21 14.18
N ASP A 116 -3.12 1.95 14.52
CA ASP A 116 -2.19 1.13 15.30
C ASP A 116 -2.45 -0.36 15.11
N MET A 117 -1.48 -1.14 15.55
CA MET A 117 -1.56 -2.59 15.70
C MET A 117 -0.97 -2.96 17.07
N ARG A 118 -1.74 -3.70 17.87
CA ARG A 118 -1.36 -4.16 19.21
C ARG A 118 -1.83 -5.60 19.36
N ASP A 119 -0.94 -6.49 19.78
CA ASP A 119 -1.24 -7.91 19.99
C ASP A 119 -1.99 -8.54 18.79
N ASP A 120 -1.49 -8.26 17.58
CA ASP A 120 -2.07 -8.66 16.29
C ASP A 120 -3.48 -8.13 15.97
N ILE A 121 -3.97 -7.16 16.75
CA ILE A 121 -5.26 -6.48 16.54
C ILE A 121 -5.02 -5.09 15.95
N TYR A 122 -5.62 -4.83 14.79
CA TYR A 122 -5.57 -3.55 14.12
C TYR A 122 -6.71 -2.63 14.58
N TYR A 123 -6.38 -1.35 14.72
CA TYR A 123 -7.32 -0.30 15.13
C TYR A 123 -7.48 0.73 14.02
N ALA A 124 -8.69 1.26 13.87
CA ALA A 124 -8.96 2.33 12.95
C ALA A 124 -9.86 3.40 13.57
N VAL A 125 -9.77 4.61 13.04
CA VAL A 125 -10.62 5.74 13.41
C VAL A 125 -11.31 6.27 12.18
N VAL A 126 -12.63 6.43 12.27
CA VAL A 126 -13.47 7.07 11.27
C VAL A 126 -13.60 8.56 11.65
N TYR A 127 -13.20 9.44 10.74
CA TYR A 127 -13.27 10.89 10.95
C TYR A 127 -14.50 11.45 10.25
N LEU A 128 -15.40 12.02 11.04
CA LEU A 128 -16.68 12.58 10.62
C LEU A 128 -16.72 14.08 10.92
N MET A 129 -17.62 14.79 10.25
CA MET A 129 -17.97 16.17 10.54
C MET A 129 -19.49 16.30 10.63
N ALA A 130 -19.99 16.88 11.72
CA ALA A 130 -21.41 17.16 11.92
C ALA A 130 -21.58 18.58 12.45
N ASN A 131 -22.42 19.40 11.81
CA ASN A 131 -22.68 20.78 12.22
C ASN A 131 -21.40 21.62 12.45
N GLY A 132 -20.39 21.43 11.59
CA GLY A 132 -19.10 22.12 11.69
C GLY A 132 -18.16 21.61 12.80
N THR A 133 -18.55 20.56 13.53
CA THR A 133 -17.75 19.93 14.57
C THR A 133 -17.14 18.62 14.07
N ASP A 134 -15.85 18.43 14.32
CA ASP A 134 -15.17 17.17 14.02
C ASP A 134 -15.51 16.11 15.08
N ILE A 135 -15.85 14.91 14.61
CA ILE A 135 -16.20 13.75 15.45
C ILE A 135 -15.34 12.57 15.01
N THR A 136 -14.81 11.83 15.97
CA THR A 136 -14.07 10.59 15.71
C THR A 136 -14.83 9.40 16.26
N LEU A 137 -14.87 8.31 15.51
CA LEU A 137 -15.40 7.03 15.97
C LEU A 137 -14.33 5.96 15.91
N ASP A 138 -14.16 5.22 17.00
CA ASP A 138 -13.37 3.99 17.00
C ASP A 138 -14.04 2.95 16.08
N SER A 139 -13.23 2.20 15.35
CA SER A 139 -13.70 1.27 14.34
C SER A 139 -12.70 0.14 14.11
N ARG A 140 -13.21 -1.04 13.76
CA ARG A 140 -12.39 -2.05 13.09
C ARG A 140 -11.96 -1.51 11.72
N PRO A 141 -10.76 -1.84 11.22
CA PRO A 141 -10.32 -1.35 9.91
C PRO A 141 -11.19 -1.87 8.77
N SER A 142 -11.75 -3.08 8.86
CA SER A 142 -12.64 -3.63 7.83
C SER A 142 -13.88 -2.77 7.60
N ASP A 143 -14.53 -2.31 8.68
CA ASP A 143 -15.70 -1.44 8.62
C ASP A 143 -15.34 -0.05 8.10
N ALA A 144 -14.23 0.50 8.59
CA ALA A 144 -13.72 1.79 8.15
C ALA A 144 -13.41 1.82 6.65
N ILE A 145 -12.74 0.78 6.14
CA ILE A 145 -12.45 0.60 4.71
C ILE A 145 -13.75 0.49 3.90
N ALA A 146 -14.70 -0.33 4.35
CA ALA A 146 -15.98 -0.53 3.66
C ALA A 146 -16.81 0.76 3.56
N LEU A 147 -16.76 1.62 4.58
CA LEU A 147 -17.37 2.96 4.54
C LEU A 147 -16.62 3.90 3.59
N ALA A 148 -15.28 3.90 3.67
CA ALA A 148 -14.44 4.80 2.88
C ALA A 148 -14.58 4.58 1.36
N ILE A 149 -14.62 3.32 0.92
CA ILE A 149 -14.80 2.97 -0.49
C ILE A 149 -16.15 3.47 -1.00
N ARG A 150 -17.23 3.28 -0.24
CA ARG A 150 -18.58 3.72 -0.60
C ARG A 150 -18.72 5.24 -0.65
N ALA A 151 -18.15 5.91 0.35
CA ALA A 151 -18.16 7.38 0.43
C ALA A 151 -17.14 8.05 -0.50
N LYS A 152 -16.26 7.26 -1.14
CA LYS A 152 -15.15 7.74 -1.96
C LYS A 152 -14.25 8.73 -1.22
N VAL A 153 -13.92 8.40 0.03
CA VAL A 153 -13.01 9.20 0.86
C VAL A 153 -11.66 8.49 1.06
N PRO A 154 -10.60 9.22 1.40
CA PRO A 154 -9.29 8.62 1.62
C PRO A 154 -9.27 7.59 2.76
N VAL A 155 -8.60 6.46 2.52
CA VAL A 155 -8.11 5.54 3.55
C VAL A 155 -6.66 5.89 3.80
N LEU A 156 -6.31 6.21 5.05
CA LEU A 156 -4.93 6.43 5.44
C LEU A 156 -4.44 5.34 6.39
N VAL A 157 -3.14 5.11 6.40
CA VAL A 157 -2.48 4.14 7.28
C VAL A 157 -1.26 4.82 7.90
N GLU A 158 -1.16 4.75 9.23
CA GLU A 158 0.00 5.23 9.97
C GLU A 158 1.26 4.42 9.62
N ASP A 159 2.41 5.09 9.52
CA ASP A 159 3.68 4.43 9.14
C ASP A 159 4.00 3.25 10.07
N ARG A 160 3.71 3.38 11.37
CA ARG A 160 3.90 2.34 12.38
C ARG A 160 3.13 1.04 12.06
N VAL A 161 1.99 1.15 11.36
CA VAL A 161 1.17 0.00 10.99
C VAL A 161 1.83 -0.76 9.85
N PHE A 162 2.50 -0.07 8.91
CA PHE A 162 3.31 -0.73 7.89
C PHE A 162 4.54 -1.44 8.47
N GLU A 163 5.13 -0.88 9.54
CA GLU A 163 6.31 -1.47 10.19
C GLU A 163 5.96 -2.72 11.00
N LYS A 164 4.80 -2.71 11.67
CA LYS A 164 4.29 -3.84 12.47
C LYS A 164 3.56 -4.88 11.62
N GLY A 165 2.91 -4.44 10.54
CA GLY A 165 2.12 -5.25 9.61
C GLY A 165 2.99 -6.12 8.73
N GLY A 166 3.64 -7.10 9.33
CA GLY A 166 4.51 -8.07 8.67
C GLY A 166 3.73 -9.10 7.88
N SER A 167 3.23 -8.73 6.71
CA SER A 167 3.07 -9.63 5.57
C SER A 167 3.27 -8.81 4.32
N LEU A 168 4.54 -8.57 3.97
CA LEU A 168 4.92 -8.11 2.64
C LEU A 168 4.51 -9.22 1.67
N VAL A 169 3.29 -9.13 1.11
CA VAL A 169 2.94 -9.94 -0.05
C VAL A 169 3.87 -9.49 -1.17
N PRO A 170 4.73 -10.38 -1.73
CA PRO A 170 5.52 -10.02 -2.90
C PRO A 170 4.57 -9.52 -3.97
N GLY A 171 4.85 -8.34 -4.54
CA GLY A 171 4.03 -7.78 -5.61
C GLY A 171 3.77 -8.80 -6.72
N PRO A 172 2.63 -8.73 -7.43
CA PRO A 172 2.31 -9.69 -8.45
C PRO A 172 3.46 -9.81 -9.44
N LYS A 173 4.00 -11.03 -9.62
CA LYS A 173 4.98 -11.30 -10.67
C LYS A 173 4.34 -10.93 -12.00
N GLN A 174 4.85 -9.89 -12.66
CA GLN A 174 4.50 -9.61 -14.05
C GLN A 174 4.81 -10.88 -14.85
N ARG A 175 3.75 -11.55 -15.34
CA ARG A 175 3.90 -12.59 -16.34
C ARG A 175 4.34 -11.88 -17.62
N ILE A 176 5.60 -12.09 -17.99
CA ILE A 176 6.15 -11.83 -19.32
C ILE A 176 5.60 -12.90 -20.26
#